data_AF-A0A7K5C9E1-F1
#
_entry.id   AF-A0A7K5C9E1-F1
#
_cell.length_a   1.000
_cell.length_b   1.000
_cell.length_c   1.000
_cell.angle_alpha   90.00
_cell.angle_beta   90.00
_cell.angle_gamma   90.00
#
_symmetry.space_group_name_H-M   'P 1'
#
loop_
_entity.id
_entity.type
_entity.pdbx_description
1 polymer ?
#
loop_
_entity_poly.entity_id
_entity_poly.type
_entity_poly.pdbx_seq_one_letter_code
_entity_poly.pdbx_strand_id
1 'polypeptide(L)'
;QLPVGSLQLTLYQYKTCPFCSKVRAFLDYHGLPYEIVEVNPIMRKEIKFSSYRKVPILLANAGSPLQLNDSSVIISAIKTYLVSRRNSLEEIVSFYPPVKTVTEQGKEVLEYENKYWLMLDEKETKRVYPVKEVRVEEMKWRKWADDWLVHLISPNVYRTPKEALASFDYIVREGKFGTLEGLFAKYVGAVAMFFVSKRLKKRHQLRDDVREDLYEAVNKWVKAVGTNRLFMGGNQPNLADLAVYGVLRVMEGLEAFDDMMVHTNIQPWYQRMEEVIEK
;
A
#
# COMPACT_ATOMS: atom_id res chain seq x y z
N GLN A 1 -20.50 4.84 -22.64
CA GLN A 1 -19.55 4.09 -23.50
C GLN A 1 -18.21 4.77 -23.39
N LEU A 2 -17.17 4.10 -22.86
CA LEU A 2 -15.83 4.68 -22.72
C LEU A 2 -15.20 4.85 -24.12
N PRO A 3 -14.51 5.96 -24.43
CA PRO A 3 -13.98 6.21 -25.78
C PRO A 3 -12.80 5.28 -26.09
N VAL A 4 -12.58 5.02 -27.38
CA VAL A 4 -11.35 4.43 -27.92
C VAL A 4 -10.15 5.25 -27.42
N GLY A 5 -9.27 4.65 -26.63
CA GLY A 5 -8.23 5.33 -25.83
C GLY A 5 -8.35 5.18 -24.30
N SER A 6 -9.27 4.33 -23.82
CA SER A 6 -9.47 4.03 -22.40
C SER A 6 -8.22 3.41 -21.75
N LEU A 7 -7.73 4.03 -20.67
CA LEU A 7 -6.69 3.47 -19.80
C LEU A 7 -7.13 2.09 -19.28
N GLN A 8 -6.45 1.03 -19.71
CA GLN A 8 -6.67 -0.33 -19.19
C GLN A 8 -5.62 -0.65 -18.13
N LEU A 9 -6.05 -1.19 -17.00
CA LEU A 9 -5.20 -1.46 -15.85
C LEU A 9 -5.33 -2.92 -15.44
N THR A 10 -4.22 -3.63 -15.31
CA THR A 10 -4.17 -4.99 -14.75
C THR A 10 -3.20 -5.02 -13.58
N LEU A 11 -3.73 -5.22 -12.37
CA LEU A 11 -3.00 -5.25 -11.11
C LEU A 11 -2.65 -6.69 -10.71
N TYR A 12 -1.36 -7.01 -10.73
CA TYR A 12 -0.81 -8.24 -10.16
C TYR A 12 -0.52 -8.00 -8.68
N GLN A 13 -1.17 -8.76 -7.81
CA GLN A 13 -1.09 -8.52 -6.37
C GLN A 13 -1.05 -9.79 -5.52
N TYR A 14 -0.75 -9.58 -4.23
CA TYR A 14 -1.29 -10.40 -3.16
C TYR A 14 -2.37 -9.59 -2.43
N LYS A 15 -3.60 -10.10 -2.35
CA LYS A 15 -4.74 -9.37 -1.77
C LYS A 15 -4.44 -8.85 -0.36
N THR A 16 -3.81 -9.65 0.48
CA THR A 16 -3.48 -9.33 1.88
C THR A 16 -2.17 -8.55 2.07
N CYS A 17 -1.49 -8.16 0.99
CA CYS A 17 -0.26 -7.39 1.06
C CYS A 17 -0.55 -5.88 1.18
N PRO A 18 0.06 -5.16 2.16
CA PRO A 18 -0.22 -3.74 2.36
C PRO A 18 0.14 -2.87 1.14
N PHE A 19 1.23 -3.19 0.44
CA PHE A 19 1.62 -2.48 -0.77
C PHE A 19 0.60 -2.62 -1.91
N CYS A 20 -0.04 -3.79 -2.01
CA CYS A 20 -1.10 -4.03 -3.00
C CYS A 20 -2.41 -3.34 -2.59
N SER A 21 -2.76 -3.44 -1.30
CA SER A 21 -3.93 -2.78 -0.73
C SER A 21 -3.87 -1.25 -0.89
N LYS A 22 -2.68 -0.64 -0.79
CA LYS A 22 -2.49 0.78 -1.13
C LYS A 22 -2.87 1.11 -2.56
N VAL A 23 -2.39 0.33 -3.54
CA VAL A 23 -2.71 0.55 -4.96
C VAL A 23 -4.21 0.37 -5.18
N ARG A 24 -4.82 -0.66 -4.60
CA ARG A 24 -6.28 -0.85 -4.64
C ARG A 24 -7.01 0.36 -4.06
N ALA A 25 -6.69 0.80 -2.84
CA ALA A 25 -7.34 1.95 -2.20
C ALA A 25 -7.28 3.20 -3.09
N PHE A 26 -6.15 3.42 -3.77
CA PHE A 26 -6.00 4.50 -4.74
C PHE A 26 -6.88 4.32 -6.00
N LEU A 27 -6.87 3.14 -6.61
CA LEU A 27 -7.65 2.87 -7.83
C LEU A 27 -9.16 2.91 -7.54
N ASP A 28 -9.57 2.30 -6.43
CA ASP A 28 -10.95 2.25 -5.94
C ASP A 28 -11.47 3.68 -5.70
N TYR A 29 -10.76 4.50 -4.90
CA TYR A 29 -11.13 5.89 -4.63
C TYR A 29 -11.25 6.76 -5.88
N HIS A 30 -10.44 6.50 -6.90
CA HIS A 30 -10.48 7.24 -8.16
C HIS A 30 -11.47 6.66 -9.19
N GLY A 31 -12.23 5.62 -8.84
CA GLY A 31 -13.20 4.98 -9.73
C GLY A 31 -12.56 4.43 -11.01
N LEU A 32 -11.28 4.06 -10.94
CA LEU A 32 -10.55 3.54 -12.09
C LEU A 32 -10.91 2.07 -12.29
N PRO A 33 -11.37 1.64 -13.47
CA PRO A 33 -11.59 0.22 -13.72
C PRO A 33 -10.24 -0.49 -13.86
N TYR A 34 -10.08 -1.61 -13.16
CA TYR A 34 -8.89 -2.45 -13.26
C TYR A 34 -9.22 -3.93 -13.09
N GLU A 35 -8.44 -4.77 -13.75
CA GLU A 35 -8.46 -6.21 -13.56
C GLU A 35 -7.47 -6.62 -12.47
N ILE A 36 -7.80 -7.67 -11.72
CA ILE A 36 -6.92 -8.23 -10.71
C ILE A 36 -6.40 -9.57 -11.19
N VAL A 37 -5.07 -9.74 -11.13
CA VAL A 37 -4.41 -11.05 -11.25
C VAL A 37 -3.80 -11.40 -9.90
N GLU A 38 -4.47 -12.28 -9.15
CA GLU A 38 -3.95 -12.77 -7.89
C GLU A 38 -2.75 -13.68 -8.16
N VAL A 39 -1.60 -13.34 -7.58
CA VAL A 39 -0.34 -14.04 -7.77
C VAL A 39 -0.24 -15.16 -6.73
N ASN A 40 0.12 -16.37 -7.15
CA ASN A 40 0.39 -17.44 -6.19
C ASN A 40 1.71 -17.11 -5.43
N PRO A 41 1.69 -16.98 -4.08
CA PRO A 41 2.87 -16.52 -3.33
C PRO A 41 4.08 -17.46 -3.36
N ILE A 42 3.87 -18.73 -3.69
CA ILE A 42 4.90 -19.78 -3.70
C ILE A 42 5.49 -19.90 -5.11
N MET A 43 4.66 -20.24 -6.10
CA MET A 43 5.08 -20.49 -7.47
C MET A 43 5.33 -19.22 -8.29
N ARG A 44 4.61 -18.13 -7.98
CA ARG A 44 4.69 -16.81 -8.64
C ARG A 44 4.68 -16.88 -10.17
N LYS A 45 3.90 -17.81 -10.75
CA LYS A 45 3.87 -18.06 -12.20
C LYS A 45 3.34 -16.85 -12.97
N GLU A 46 2.38 -16.15 -12.38
CA GLU A 46 1.67 -15.01 -12.96
C GLU A 46 2.59 -13.84 -13.27
N ILE A 47 3.69 -13.68 -12.51
CA ILE A 47 4.65 -12.58 -12.66
C ILE A 47 5.97 -13.01 -13.33
N LYS A 48 6.04 -14.21 -13.91
CA LYS A 48 7.28 -14.70 -14.55
C LYS A 48 7.73 -13.85 -15.74
N PHE A 49 6.80 -13.17 -16.40
CA PHE A 49 7.07 -12.26 -17.51
C PHE A 49 7.93 -11.04 -17.12
N SER A 50 7.87 -10.61 -15.85
CA SER A 50 8.51 -9.38 -15.38
C SER A 50 9.87 -9.65 -14.74
N SER A 51 10.91 -8.89 -15.08
CA SER A 51 12.19 -8.94 -14.35
C SER A 51 12.07 -8.49 -12.89
N TYR A 52 11.05 -7.69 -12.57
CA TYR A 52 10.71 -7.27 -11.20
C TYR A 52 9.97 -8.40 -10.47
N ARG A 53 10.60 -8.93 -9.41
CA ARG A 53 10.12 -10.14 -8.71
C ARG A 53 9.32 -9.86 -7.42
N LYS A 54 8.74 -8.67 -7.29
CA LYS A 54 7.87 -8.27 -6.18
C LYS A 54 6.50 -7.87 -6.72
N VAL A 55 5.52 -7.78 -5.83
CA VAL A 55 4.18 -7.23 -6.09
C VAL A 55 3.95 -6.00 -5.20
N PRO A 56 3.09 -5.04 -5.58
CA PRO A 56 2.28 -5.02 -6.79
C PRO A 56 3.08 -4.75 -8.08
N ILE A 57 2.57 -5.25 -9.20
CA ILE A 57 2.94 -4.84 -10.56
C ILE A 57 1.66 -4.38 -11.24
N LEU A 58 1.67 -3.19 -11.85
CA LEU A 58 0.54 -2.69 -12.62
C LEU A 58 0.92 -2.66 -14.10
N LEU A 59 0.21 -3.40 -14.93
CA LEU A 59 0.26 -3.19 -16.38
C LEU A 59 -0.78 -2.12 -16.72
N ALA A 60 -0.34 -1.05 -17.36
CA ALA A 60 -1.19 0.04 -17.80
C ALA A 60 -1.07 0.18 -19.32
N ASN A 61 -2.20 0.19 -20.03
CA ASN A 61 -2.25 0.46 -21.45
C ASN A 61 -2.99 1.77 -21.69
N ALA A 62 -2.23 2.79 -22.10
CA ALA A 62 -2.72 4.13 -22.42
C ALA A 62 -2.40 4.50 -23.88
N GLY A 63 -2.43 3.51 -24.77
CA GLY A 63 -1.96 3.61 -26.18
C GLY A 63 -0.78 2.69 -26.45
N SER A 64 0.08 2.49 -25.44
CA SER A 64 1.10 1.45 -25.44
C SER A 64 1.12 0.71 -24.10
N PRO A 65 1.40 -0.61 -24.07
CA PRO A 65 1.51 -1.37 -22.82
C PRO A 65 2.76 -0.97 -22.02
N LEU A 66 2.57 -0.54 -20.78
CA LEU A 66 3.63 -0.15 -19.86
C LEU A 66 3.52 -0.91 -18.54
N GLN A 67 4.65 -1.37 -18.02
CA GLN A 67 4.73 -1.99 -16.70
C GLN A 67 5.21 -0.97 -15.66
N LEU A 68 4.40 -0.73 -14.63
CA LEU A 68 4.75 0.06 -13.47
C LEU A 68 5.03 -0.87 -12.28
N ASN A 69 6.13 -0.60 -11.59
CA ASN A 69 6.59 -1.32 -10.40
C ASN A 69 6.65 -0.35 -9.21
N ASP A 70 6.78 -0.88 -8.00
CA ASP A 70 6.70 -0.14 -6.73
C ASP A 70 5.32 0.51 -6.49
N SER A 71 4.70 0.20 -5.36
CA SER A 71 3.33 0.67 -5.07
C SER A 71 3.20 2.20 -5.05
N SER A 72 4.22 2.91 -4.58
CA SER A 72 4.18 4.37 -4.45
C SER A 72 4.46 5.06 -5.78
N VAL A 73 5.33 4.48 -6.62
CA VAL A 73 5.51 4.91 -8.01
C VAL A 73 4.25 4.69 -8.83
N ILE A 74 3.62 3.50 -8.74
CA ILE A 74 2.34 3.22 -9.41
C ILE A 74 1.32 4.32 -9.08
N ILE A 75 1.13 4.61 -7.79
CA ILE A 75 0.20 5.65 -7.33
C ILE A 75 0.61 7.04 -7.87
N SER A 76 1.89 7.42 -7.77
CA SER A 76 2.35 8.75 -8.21
C SER A 76 2.22 8.95 -9.72
N ALA A 77 2.60 7.94 -10.52
CA ALA A 77 2.54 8.00 -11.97
C ALA A 77 1.10 8.05 -12.47
N ILE A 78 0.22 7.16 -11.99
CA ILE A 78 -1.19 7.17 -12.38
C ILE A 78 -1.87 8.45 -11.89
N LYS A 79 -1.61 8.92 -10.67
CA LYS A 79 -2.18 10.19 -10.20
C LYS A 79 -1.74 11.36 -11.05
N THR A 80 -0.46 11.42 -11.42
CA THR A 80 0.06 12.44 -12.33
C THR A 80 -0.68 12.37 -13.67
N TYR A 81 -0.86 11.18 -14.24
CA TYR A 81 -1.57 10.96 -15.49
C TYR A 81 -3.06 11.35 -15.44
N LEU A 82 -3.74 11.16 -14.31
CA LEU A 82 -5.13 11.60 -14.14
C LEU A 82 -5.28 13.13 -14.08
N VAL A 83 -4.24 13.82 -13.62
CA VAL A 83 -4.25 15.28 -13.41
C VAL A 83 -3.71 16.01 -14.65
N SER A 84 -2.58 15.55 -15.18
CA SER A 84 -1.90 16.10 -16.35
C SER A 84 -2.43 15.45 -17.62
N ARG A 85 -2.89 16.26 -18.56
CA ARG A 85 -3.36 15.81 -19.88
C ARG A 85 -2.31 16.00 -20.98
N ARG A 86 -1.09 16.36 -20.61
CA ARG A 86 -0.05 16.77 -21.58
C ARG A 86 0.98 15.68 -21.85
N ASN A 87 1.35 14.93 -20.83
CA ASN A 87 2.41 13.93 -20.92
C ASN A 87 1.79 12.55 -21.14
N SER A 88 2.47 11.72 -21.94
CA SER A 88 2.10 10.32 -22.05
C SER A 88 2.45 9.58 -20.75
N LEU A 89 1.85 8.42 -20.51
CA LEU A 89 2.14 7.66 -19.30
C LEU A 89 3.61 7.17 -19.28
N GLU A 90 4.17 6.88 -20.45
CA GLU A 90 5.57 6.50 -20.64
C GLU A 90 6.53 7.62 -20.23
N GLU A 91 6.22 8.86 -20.62
CA GLU A 91 7.00 10.04 -20.23
C GLU A 91 6.92 10.25 -18.70
N ILE A 92 5.72 10.16 -18.12
CA ILE A 92 5.53 10.31 -16.68
C ILE A 92 6.35 9.27 -15.90
N VAL A 93 6.33 8.01 -16.34
CA VAL A 93 7.07 6.93 -15.67
C VAL A 93 8.59 7.14 -15.74
N SER A 94 9.09 7.80 -16.79
CA SER A 94 10.52 8.11 -16.92
C SER A 94 11.07 9.01 -15.81
N PHE A 95 10.21 9.80 -15.15
CA PHE A 95 10.60 10.66 -14.02
C PHE A 95 10.74 9.90 -12.68
N TYR A 96 10.46 8.60 -12.65
CA TYR A 96 10.64 7.72 -11.49
C TYR A 96 11.69 6.64 -11.79
N PRO A 97 12.97 7.02 -12.03
CA PRO A 97 13.98 6.06 -12.42
C PRO A 97 14.31 5.10 -11.27
N PRO A 98 14.55 3.81 -11.58
CA PRO A 98 15.04 2.86 -10.60
C PRO A 98 16.52 3.10 -10.30
N VAL A 99 16.88 3.16 -9.02
CA VAL A 99 18.25 3.31 -8.52
C VAL A 99 18.60 2.10 -7.67
N LYS A 100 19.78 1.51 -7.92
CA LYS A 100 20.32 0.45 -7.06
C LYS A 100 20.92 1.08 -5.81
N THR A 101 20.40 0.72 -4.65
CA THR A 101 20.95 1.11 -3.36
C THR A 101 21.35 -0.12 -2.56
N VAL A 102 22.27 0.04 -1.62
CA VAL A 102 22.69 -1.03 -0.72
C VAL A 102 22.09 -0.73 0.65
N THR A 103 21.28 -1.66 1.17
CA THR A 103 20.75 -1.56 2.53
C THR A 103 21.88 -1.58 3.56
N GLU A 104 21.61 -1.14 4.79
CA GLU A 104 22.56 -1.21 5.92
C GLU A 104 23.14 -2.62 6.15
N GLN A 105 22.47 -3.65 5.64
CA GLN A 105 22.86 -5.06 5.74
C GLN A 105 23.68 -5.56 4.54
N GLY A 106 24.13 -4.67 3.66
CA GLY A 106 24.93 -5.03 2.48
C GLY A 106 24.11 -5.64 1.33
N LYS A 107 22.78 -5.69 1.42
CA LYS A 107 21.91 -6.22 0.37
C LYS A 107 21.57 -5.15 -0.65
N GLU A 108 21.85 -5.42 -1.93
CA GLU A 108 21.38 -4.60 -3.04
C GLU A 108 19.85 -4.65 -3.15
N VAL A 109 19.24 -3.46 -3.22
CA VAL A 109 17.81 -3.25 -3.44
C VAL A 109 17.60 -2.21 -4.52
N LEU A 110 16.49 -2.33 -5.24
CA LEU A 110 16.05 -1.32 -6.17
C LEU A 110 15.12 -0.36 -5.43
N GLU A 111 15.51 0.91 -5.38
CA GLU A 111 14.66 2.02 -4.97
C GLU A 111 14.27 2.85 -6.18
N TYR A 112 13.28 3.72 -6.02
CA TYR A 112 12.78 4.58 -7.10
C TYR A 112 12.87 6.02 -6.65
N GLU A 113 13.54 6.83 -7.44
CA GLU A 113 13.62 8.26 -7.18
C GLU A 113 12.25 8.90 -7.37
N ASN A 114 12.03 10.01 -6.65
CA ASN A 114 10.81 10.80 -6.74
C ASN A 114 9.51 10.04 -6.44
N LYS A 115 9.53 8.81 -5.90
CA LYS A 115 8.34 7.95 -5.75
C LYS A 115 7.16 8.58 -5.00
N TYR A 116 7.38 9.62 -4.21
CA TYR A 116 6.32 10.36 -3.49
C TYR A 116 5.95 11.71 -4.14
N TRP A 117 6.61 12.14 -5.22
CA TRP A 117 6.40 13.42 -5.89
C TRP A 117 5.54 13.25 -7.14
N LEU A 118 4.49 14.08 -7.29
CA LEU A 118 3.69 14.13 -8.52
C LEU A 118 4.33 15.06 -9.56
N MET A 119 4.46 14.63 -10.80
CA MET A 119 5.13 15.39 -11.87
C MET A 119 4.15 16.36 -12.55
N LEU A 120 3.74 17.39 -11.80
CA LEU A 120 2.73 18.38 -12.20
C LEU A 120 3.37 19.73 -12.53
N ASP A 121 2.80 20.46 -13.49
CA ASP A 121 3.19 21.85 -13.76
C ASP A 121 2.73 22.81 -12.63
N GLU A 122 3.05 24.10 -12.73
CA GLU A 122 2.69 25.07 -11.69
C GLU A 122 1.18 25.24 -11.51
N LYS A 123 0.40 25.23 -12.60
CA LYS A 123 -1.06 25.41 -12.57
C LYS A 123 -1.74 24.17 -12.00
N GLU A 124 -1.31 22.99 -12.42
CA GLU A 124 -1.77 21.69 -11.93
C GLU A 124 -1.40 21.51 -10.46
N THR A 125 -0.18 21.88 -10.09
CA THR A 125 0.28 21.87 -8.69
C THR A 125 -0.62 22.74 -7.83
N LYS A 126 -0.92 23.99 -8.23
CA LYS A 126 -1.82 24.87 -7.46
C LYS A 126 -3.26 24.32 -7.37
N ARG A 127 -3.72 23.56 -8.37
CA ARG A 127 -5.03 22.92 -8.35
C ARG A 127 -5.10 21.75 -7.37
N VAL A 128 -4.07 20.91 -7.33
CA VAL A 128 -4.02 19.72 -6.44
C VAL A 128 -3.58 20.10 -5.02
N TYR A 129 -2.63 21.02 -4.91
CA TYR A 129 -2.03 21.52 -3.69
C TYR A 129 -2.07 23.06 -3.69
N PRO A 130 -3.18 23.67 -3.24
CA PRO A 130 -3.31 25.13 -3.20
C PRO A 130 -2.24 25.83 -2.36
N VAL A 131 -1.66 25.09 -1.40
CA VAL A 131 -0.66 25.56 -0.45
C VAL A 131 0.50 24.56 -0.43
N LYS A 132 1.75 25.05 -0.47
CA LYS A 132 2.97 24.22 -0.64
C LYS A 132 3.12 23.19 0.47
N GLU A 133 2.74 23.57 1.68
CA GLU A 133 2.81 22.76 2.90
C GLU A 133 1.97 21.48 2.77
N VAL A 134 0.84 21.52 2.07
CA VAL A 134 -0.03 20.35 1.85
C VAL A 134 0.69 19.27 1.05
N ARG A 135 1.45 19.67 0.01
CA ARG A 135 2.24 18.75 -0.80
C ARG A 135 3.35 18.09 0.03
N VAL A 136 4.08 18.90 0.80
CA VAL A 136 5.17 18.42 1.66
C VAL A 136 4.63 17.48 2.76
N GLU A 137 3.48 17.82 3.35
CA GLU A 137 2.81 16.99 4.35
C GLU A 137 2.38 15.65 3.77
N GLU A 138 1.73 15.63 2.61
CA GLU A 138 1.32 14.39 1.93
C GLU A 138 2.55 13.49 1.67
N MET A 139 3.62 14.04 1.09
CA MET A 139 4.84 13.28 0.82
C MET A 139 5.45 12.67 2.08
N LYS A 140 5.51 13.44 3.17
CA LYS A 140 6.02 12.98 4.46
C LYS A 140 5.23 11.78 4.96
N TRP A 141 3.90 11.83 4.89
CA TRP A 141 3.04 10.76 5.41
C TRP A 141 2.98 9.54 4.50
N ARG A 142 3.07 9.72 3.18
CA ARG A 142 3.26 8.59 2.24
C ARG A 142 4.57 7.84 2.53
N LYS A 143 5.65 8.57 2.77
CA LYS A 143 6.93 7.99 3.18
C LYS A 143 6.83 7.28 4.52
N TRP A 144 6.19 7.90 5.51
CA TRP A 144 5.98 7.31 6.82
C TRP A 144 5.15 6.02 6.78
N ALA A 145 4.13 5.95 5.92
CA ALA A 145 3.35 4.73 5.74
C ALA A 145 4.24 3.55 5.27
N ASP A 146 5.12 3.80 4.31
CA ASP A 146 6.02 2.78 3.72
C ASP A 146 7.24 2.44 4.58
N ASP A 147 7.77 3.41 5.32
CA ASP A 147 9.03 3.26 6.05
C ASP A 147 8.82 2.91 7.53
N TRP A 148 7.60 3.09 8.06
CA TRP A 148 7.28 2.80 9.46
C TRP A 148 6.01 1.95 9.61
N LEU A 149 4.87 2.44 9.14
CA LEU A 149 3.57 1.84 9.47
C LEU A 149 3.46 0.37 8.99
N VAL A 150 3.92 0.07 7.77
CA VAL A 150 3.92 -1.31 7.24
C VAL A 150 4.74 -2.28 8.09
N HIS A 151 5.78 -1.81 8.78
CA HIS A 151 6.63 -2.64 9.62
C HIS A 151 5.98 -3.03 10.94
N LEU A 152 4.86 -2.39 11.31
CA LEU A 152 4.06 -2.75 12.47
C LEU A 152 3.09 -3.90 12.19
N ILE A 153 2.72 -4.14 10.92
CA ILE A 153 1.70 -5.11 10.54
C ILE A 153 2.13 -6.53 10.92
N SER A 154 3.27 -7.01 10.40
CA SER A 154 3.69 -8.40 10.62
C SER A 154 3.95 -8.73 12.11
N PRO A 155 4.66 -7.90 12.90
CA PRO A 155 4.78 -8.12 14.34
C PRO A 155 3.44 -8.17 15.07
N ASN A 156 2.44 -7.40 14.63
CA ASN A 156 1.12 -7.37 15.26
C ASN A 156 0.23 -8.55 14.87
N VAL A 157 0.12 -8.91 13.58
CA VAL A 157 -0.79 -9.98 13.14
C VAL A 157 -0.22 -11.39 13.39
N TYR A 158 1.10 -11.50 13.58
CA TYR A 158 1.79 -12.75 13.95
C TYR A 158 2.36 -12.71 15.37
N ARG A 159 1.74 -11.94 16.28
CA ARG A 159 2.26 -11.71 17.64
C ARG A 159 2.23 -12.96 18.51
N THR A 160 1.14 -13.73 18.44
CA THR A 160 0.92 -14.99 19.15
C THR A 160 0.71 -16.14 18.16
N PRO A 161 0.89 -17.42 18.56
CA PRO A 161 0.64 -18.55 17.66
C PRO A 161 -0.80 -18.59 17.13
N LYS A 162 -1.78 -18.20 17.96
CA LYS A 162 -3.20 -18.12 17.58
C LYS A 162 -3.42 -17.06 16.51
N GLU A 163 -2.93 -15.84 16.73
CA GLU A 163 -3.01 -14.74 15.75
C GLU A 163 -2.29 -15.11 14.45
N ALA A 164 -1.14 -15.80 14.55
CA ALA A 164 -0.39 -16.20 13.37
C ALA A 164 -1.14 -17.23 12.51
N LEU A 165 -1.83 -18.19 13.15
CA LEU A 165 -2.67 -19.16 12.45
C LEU A 165 -3.89 -18.48 11.81
N ALA A 166 -4.54 -17.54 12.51
CA ALA A 166 -5.67 -16.78 11.98
C ALA A 166 -5.25 -15.94 10.76
N SER A 167 -4.11 -15.27 10.84
CA SER A 167 -3.55 -14.47 9.75
C SER A 167 -3.21 -15.32 8.52
N PHE A 168 -2.63 -16.51 8.72
CA PHE A 168 -2.35 -17.41 7.60
C PHE A 168 -3.59 -18.06 7.00
N ASP A 169 -4.59 -18.37 7.82
CA ASP A 169 -5.89 -18.82 7.32
C ASP A 169 -6.51 -17.77 6.40
N TYR A 170 -6.50 -16.50 6.84
CA TYR A 170 -6.93 -15.36 6.03
C TYR A 170 -6.13 -15.23 4.73
N ILE A 171 -4.80 -15.32 4.78
CA ILE A 171 -3.94 -15.26 3.59
C ILE A 171 -4.26 -16.38 2.59
N VAL A 172 -4.44 -17.60 3.08
CA VAL A 172 -4.73 -18.76 2.22
C VAL A 172 -6.12 -18.65 1.59
N ARG A 173 -7.11 -18.18 2.36
CA ARG A 173 -8.49 -18.01 1.89
C ARG A 173 -8.63 -16.89 0.85
N GLU A 174 -7.97 -15.76 1.09
CA GLU A 174 -8.07 -14.58 0.22
C GLU A 174 -7.10 -14.60 -0.96
N GLY A 175 -6.00 -15.35 -0.85
CA GLY A 175 -4.97 -15.45 -1.87
C GLY A 175 -5.18 -16.63 -2.83
N LYS A 176 -4.26 -16.78 -3.78
CA LYS A 176 -4.29 -17.87 -4.76
C LYS A 176 -3.41 -19.05 -4.33
N PHE A 177 -4.02 -20.02 -3.67
CA PHE A 177 -3.37 -21.28 -3.26
C PHE A 177 -4.09 -22.50 -3.83
N GLY A 178 -3.35 -23.55 -4.17
CA GLY A 178 -3.95 -24.87 -4.40
C GLY A 178 -4.45 -25.47 -3.07
N THR A 179 -5.36 -26.45 -3.10
CA THR A 179 -5.97 -26.99 -1.86
C THR A 179 -4.97 -27.59 -0.88
N LEU A 180 -4.09 -28.50 -1.35
CA LEU A 180 -3.06 -29.13 -0.52
C LEU A 180 -1.96 -28.14 -0.13
N GLU A 181 -1.56 -27.30 -1.09
CA GLU A 181 -0.58 -26.24 -0.89
C GLU A 181 -1.06 -25.24 0.19
N GLY A 182 -2.32 -24.85 0.14
CA GLY A 182 -2.95 -23.92 1.08
C GLY A 182 -3.02 -24.49 2.49
N LEU A 183 -3.38 -25.78 2.63
CA LEU A 183 -3.36 -26.46 3.93
C LEU A 183 -1.94 -26.45 4.53
N PHE A 184 -0.94 -26.81 3.73
CA PHE A 184 0.46 -26.79 4.16
C PHE A 184 0.93 -25.37 4.51
N ALA A 185 0.65 -24.40 3.62
CA ALA A 185 1.00 -23.01 3.80
C ALA A 185 0.37 -22.41 5.06
N LYS A 186 -0.88 -22.78 5.39
CA LYS A 186 -1.56 -22.32 6.60
C LYS A 186 -0.77 -22.66 7.85
N TYR A 187 -0.42 -23.93 8.06
CA TYR A 187 0.24 -24.35 9.30
C TYR A 187 1.74 -24.02 9.30
N VAL A 188 2.47 -24.37 8.24
CA VAL A 188 3.92 -24.15 8.18
C VAL A 188 4.24 -22.67 8.04
N GLY A 189 3.45 -21.95 7.23
CA GLY A 189 3.58 -20.50 7.09
C GLY A 189 3.28 -19.75 8.39
N ALA A 190 2.23 -20.13 9.14
CA ALA A 190 1.95 -19.54 10.45
C ALA A 190 3.12 -19.69 11.42
N VAL A 191 3.67 -20.90 11.54
CA VAL A 191 4.84 -21.16 12.40
C VAL A 191 6.05 -20.34 11.93
N ALA A 192 6.36 -20.36 10.64
CA ALA A 192 7.48 -19.60 10.08
C ALA A 192 7.33 -18.10 10.35
N MET A 193 6.16 -17.53 10.09
CA MET A 193 5.90 -16.10 10.26
C MET A 193 5.80 -15.68 11.72
N PHE A 194 5.37 -16.55 12.63
CA PHE A 194 5.49 -16.28 14.06
C PHE A 194 6.95 -16.05 14.47
N PHE A 195 7.90 -16.86 13.99
CA PHE A 195 9.32 -16.64 14.29
C PHE A 195 9.94 -15.47 13.52
N VAL A 196 9.56 -15.29 12.25
CA VAL A 196 9.99 -14.13 11.45
C VAL A 196 9.49 -12.83 12.08
N SER A 197 8.26 -12.77 12.59
CA SER A 197 7.70 -11.58 13.22
C SER A 197 8.49 -11.18 14.47
N LYS A 198 8.98 -12.14 15.28
CA LYS A 198 9.89 -11.84 16.42
C LYS A 198 11.23 -11.27 15.95
N ARG A 199 11.77 -11.75 14.83
CA ARG A 199 12.99 -11.17 14.23
C ARG A 199 12.74 -9.77 13.70
N LEU A 200 11.59 -9.54 13.06
CA LEU A 200 11.18 -8.23 12.57
C LEU A 200 10.95 -7.25 13.71
N LYS A 201 10.27 -7.66 14.79
CA LYS A 201 10.13 -6.89 16.04
C LYS A 201 11.49 -6.38 16.52
N LYS A 202 12.49 -7.27 16.64
CA LYS A 202 13.85 -6.89 17.05
C LYS A 202 14.53 -5.97 16.03
N ARG A 203 14.41 -6.28 14.73
CA ARG A 203 15.03 -5.50 13.64
C ARG A 203 14.52 -4.06 13.60
N HIS A 204 13.21 -3.87 13.77
CA HIS A 204 12.56 -2.57 13.73
C HIS A 204 12.47 -1.90 15.10
N GLN A 205 13.18 -2.44 16.10
CA GLN A 205 13.30 -1.87 17.46
C GLN A 205 11.95 -1.61 18.13
N LEU A 206 11.00 -2.53 17.91
CA LEU A 206 9.67 -2.45 18.50
C LEU A 206 9.69 -2.85 19.98
N ARG A 207 8.74 -2.28 20.74
CA ARG A 207 8.51 -2.55 22.16
C ARG A 207 8.15 -4.00 22.42
N ASP A 208 8.18 -4.38 23.70
CA ASP A 208 7.87 -5.75 24.05
C ASP A 208 6.44 -6.14 23.72
N ASP A 209 5.50 -5.27 24.07
CA ASP A 209 4.16 -5.28 23.52
C ASP A 209 4.11 -4.45 22.23
N VAL A 210 4.06 -5.14 21.10
CA VAL A 210 4.01 -4.55 19.75
C VAL A 210 2.69 -3.85 19.46
N ARG A 211 1.64 -4.06 20.27
CA ARG A 211 0.37 -3.33 20.17
C ARG A 211 0.54 -1.87 20.53
N GLU A 212 1.36 -1.57 21.53
CA GLU A 212 1.65 -0.20 21.94
C GLU A 212 2.29 0.62 20.80
N ASP A 213 3.20 0.02 20.02
CA ASP A 213 3.78 0.69 18.85
C ASP A 213 2.74 0.96 17.76
N LEU A 214 1.80 0.01 17.56
CA LEU A 214 0.69 0.19 16.63
C LEU A 214 -0.23 1.32 17.09
N TYR A 215 -0.63 1.32 18.36
CA TYR A 215 -1.50 2.34 18.92
C TYR A 215 -0.85 3.72 18.89
N GLU A 216 0.45 3.82 19.22
CA GLU A 216 1.20 5.06 19.13
C GLU A 216 1.25 5.57 17.68
N ALA A 217 1.59 4.71 16.72
CA ALA A 217 1.66 5.08 15.31
C ALA A 217 0.31 5.56 14.76
N VAL A 218 -0.76 4.85 15.12
CA VAL A 218 -2.13 5.15 14.69
C VAL A 218 -2.64 6.45 15.34
N ASN A 219 -2.44 6.65 16.64
CA ASN A 219 -2.80 7.90 17.30
C ASN A 219 -1.95 9.09 16.80
N LYS A 220 -0.68 8.85 16.42
CA LYS A 220 0.17 9.86 15.77
C LYS A 220 -0.41 10.28 14.42
N TRP A 221 -0.93 9.34 13.63
CA TRP A 221 -1.63 9.65 12.38
C TRP A 221 -2.90 10.47 12.64
N VAL A 222 -3.77 10.04 13.55
CA VAL A 222 -5.02 10.76 13.89
C VAL A 222 -4.71 12.18 14.38
N LYS A 223 -3.70 12.34 15.23
CA LYS A 223 -3.23 13.66 15.69
C LYS A 223 -2.74 14.54 14.54
N ALA A 224 -2.10 13.96 13.54
CA ALA A 224 -1.63 14.68 12.37
C ALA A 224 -2.78 15.12 11.44
N VAL A 225 -3.80 14.27 11.25
CA VAL A 225 -5.04 14.68 10.58
C VAL A 225 -5.67 15.83 11.37
N GLY A 226 -5.70 15.74 12.70
CA GLY A 226 -6.26 16.78 13.57
C GLY A 226 -7.79 16.81 13.52
N THR A 227 -8.38 17.82 14.15
CA THR A 227 -9.85 17.94 14.31
C THR A 227 -10.50 18.89 13.33
N ASN A 228 -9.71 19.67 12.59
CA ASN A 228 -10.21 20.77 11.73
C ASN A 228 -10.42 20.35 10.27
N ARG A 229 -10.21 19.06 9.94
CA ARG A 229 -10.37 18.49 8.61
C ARG A 229 -10.86 17.05 8.71
N LEU A 230 -11.56 16.56 7.68
CA LEU A 230 -12.08 15.19 7.65
C LEU A 230 -10.97 14.17 7.38
N PHE A 231 -10.02 14.55 6.52
CA PHE A 231 -8.88 13.76 6.05
C PHE A 231 -7.63 14.62 6.07
N MET A 232 -6.44 14.03 5.91
CA MET A 232 -5.21 14.79 5.69
C MET A 232 -5.34 15.72 4.48
N GLY A 233 -6.02 15.25 3.42
CA GLY A 233 -6.35 16.06 2.23
C GLY A 233 -7.38 17.18 2.43
N GLY A 234 -7.93 17.37 3.63
CA GLY A 234 -8.97 18.36 3.91
C GLY A 234 -10.36 17.73 3.91
N ASN A 235 -11.19 18.13 2.94
CA ASN A 235 -12.57 17.62 2.78
C ASN A 235 -12.62 16.29 2.00
N GLN A 236 -11.56 15.94 1.30
CA GLN A 236 -11.41 14.72 0.51
C GLN A 236 -10.06 14.09 0.85
N PRO A 237 -9.92 12.75 0.82
CA PRO A 237 -8.64 12.13 1.10
C PRO A 237 -7.61 12.44 0.02
N ASN A 238 -6.36 12.62 0.45
CA ASN A 238 -5.21 12.76 -0.43
C ASN A 238 -4.42 11.43 -0.50
N LEU A 239 -3.25 11.43 -1.17
CA LEU A 239 -2.47 10.21 -1.31
C LEU A 239 -1.88 9.68 0.01
N ALA A 240 -1.74 10.52 1.03
CA ALA A 240 -1.33 10.08 2.36
C ALA A 240 -2.46 9.33 3.07
N ASP A 241 -3.70 9.84 3.01
CA ASP A 241 -4.86 9.15 3.56
C ASP A 241 -5.02 7.76 2.94
N LEU A 242 -4.96 7.68 1.61
CA LEU A 242 -5.07 6.42 0.86
C LEU A 242 -3.92 5.45 1.18
N ALA A 243 -2.71 5.98 1.40
CA ALA A 243 -1.56 5.17 1.77
C ALA A 243 -1.73 4.56 3.18
N VAL A 244 -2.11 5.36 4.17
CA VAL A 244 -2.31 4.88 5.55
C VAL A 244 -3.49 3.91 5.60
N TYR A 245 -4.61 4.26 4.97
CA TYR A 245 -5.80 3.42 4.91
C TYR A 245 -5.48 2.06 4.27
N GLY A 246 -4.84 2.07 3.10
CA GLY A 246 -4.45 0.86 2.40
C GLY A 246 -3.54 -0.06 3.23
N VAL A 247 -2.64 0.51 4.04
CA VAL A 247 -1.77 -0.26 4.94
C VAL A 247 -2.53 -0.85 6.12
N LEU A 248 -3.47 -0.13 6.73
CA LEU A 248 -4.22 -0.63 7.88
C LEU A 248 -5.27 -1.67 7.49
N ARG A 249 -5.90 -1.49 6.32
CA ARG A 249 -6.94 -2.37 5.76
C ARG A 249 -6.55 -3.84 5.66
N VAL A 250 -5.25 -4.16 5.53
CA VAL A 250 -4.84 -5.57 5.45
C VAL A 250 -4.99 -6.34 6.75
N MET A 251 -5.25 -5.66 7.87
CA MET A 251 -5.51 -6.30 9.16
C MET A 251 -7.01 -6.56 9.40
N GLU A 252 -7.92 -6.08 8.56
CA GLU A 252 -9.37 -6.28 8.73
C GLU A 252 -9.72 -7.76 8.95
N GLY A 253 -10.57 -8.02 9.95
CA GLY A 253 -10.96 -9.37 10.36
C GLY A 253 -9.93 -10.10 11.23
N LEU A 254 -8.84 -9.44 11.63
CA LEU A 254 -7.85 -9.97 12.56
C LEU A 254 -7.91 -9.21 13.90
N GLU A 255 -7.51 -9.90 14.98
CA GLU A 255 -7.47 -9.35 16.35
C GLU A 255 -6.68 -8.03 16.43
N ALA A 256 -5.62 -7.88 15.64
CA ALA A 256 -4.84 -6.64 15.60
C ALA A 256 -5.62 -5.41 15.09
N PHE A 257 -6.58 -5.62 14.21
CA PHE A 257 -7.44 -4.54 13.72
C PHE A 257 -8.49 -4.17 14.76
N ASP A 258 -9.14 -5.15 15.38
CA ASP A 258 -10.12 -4.91 16.44
C ASP A 258 -9.49 -4.16 17.61
N ASP A 259 -8.32 -4.62 18.05
CA ASP A 259 -7.50 -3.97 19.08
C ASP A 259 -7.16 -2.51 18.70
N MET A 260 -6.72 -2.27 17.46
CA MET A 260 -6.44 -0.92 16.97
C MET A 260 -7.67 -0.02 17.02
N MET A 261 -8.84 -0.54 16.60
CA MET A 261 -10.08 0.22 16.56
C MET A 261 -10.59 0.56 17.97
N VAL A 262 -10.38 -0.33 18.95
CA VAL A 262 -10.80 -0.14 20.34
C VAL A 262 -9.86 0.79 21.11
N HIS A 263 -8.55 0.65 20.93
CA HIS A 263 -7.54 1.31 21.76
C HIS A 263 -6.97 2.61 21.16
N THR A 264 -7.52 3.08 20.04
CA THR A 264 -7.10 4.33 19.40
C THR A 264 -8.31 5.15 18.96
N ASN A 265 -8.07 6.42 18.63
CA ASN A 265 -9.12 7.31 18.14
C ASN A 265 -9.28 7.26 16.61
N ILE A 266 -8.86 6.18 15.93
CA ILE A 266 -8.82 6.13 14.46
C ILE A 266 -10.17 5.84 13.82
N GLN A 267 -11.07 5.13 14.51
CA GLN A 267 -12.32 4.62 13.94
C GLN A 267 -13.11 5.68 13.13
N PRO A 268 -13.33 6.92 13.60
CA PRO A 268 -14.07 7.91 12.82
C PRO A 268 -13.39 8.28 11.49
N TRP A 269 -12.06 8.36 11.46
CA TRP A 269 -11.34 8.61 10.20
C TRP A 269 -11.37 7.39 9.29
N TYR A 270 -11.25 6.18 9.85
CA TYR A 270 -11.27 4.94 9.08
C TYR A 270 -12.61 4.71 8.37
N GLN A 271 -13.72 4.88 9.09
CA GLN A 271 -15.07 4.75 8.53
C GLN A 271 -15.32 5.77 7.42
N ARG A 272 -14.85 7.02 7.58
CA ARG A 272 -14.91 8.01 6.50
C ARG A 272 -14.11 7.59 5.26
N MET A 273 -12.99 6.88 5.44
CA MET A 273 -12.20 6.34 4.33
C MET A 273 -12.93 5.20 3.62
N GLU A 274 -13.56 4.29 4.36
CA GLU A 274 -14.41 3.22 3.79
C GLU A 274 -15.53 3.83 2.94
N GLU A 275 -16.28 4.78 3.51
CA GLU A 275 -17.42 5.43 2.84
C GLU A 275 -17.06 6.15 1.54
N VAL A 276 -15.86 6.71 1.40
CA VAL A 276 -15.44 7.40 0.16
C VAL A 276 -14.80 6.47 -0.86
N ILE A 277 -14.44 5.25 -0.46
CA ILE A 277 -13.85 4.23 -1.34
C ILE A 277 -14.92 3.28 -1.89
N GLU A 278 -15.99 3.03 -1.13
CA GLU A 278 -17.09 2.14 -1.53
C GLU A 278 -18.18 2.82 -2.40
N LYS A 279 -18.09 4.15 -2.58
CA LYS A 279 -19.00 4.94 -3.44
C LYS A 279 -18.64 4.87 -4.91
#